data_AF-A0A286UXP9-F1
#
_entry.id   AF-A0A286UXP9-F1
#
_cell.length_a   1.000
_cell.length_b   1.000
_cell.length_c   1.000
_cell.angle_alpha   90.00
_cell.angle_beta   90.00
_cell.angle_gamma   90.00
#
_symmetry.space_group_name_H-M   'P 1'
#
loop_
_entity.id
_entity.type
_entity.pdbx_description
1 polymer ?
#
loop_
_entity_poly.entity_id
_entity_poly.type
_entity_poly.pdbx_seq_one_letter_code
_entity_poly.pdbx_strand_id
1 'polypeptide(L)' 'MAGDHGVLKHDPAIERWNKMREDVYKNFRWTKATTRTAVLSMIVIPALTVYIAANQDTKWSWAGKRKGESLATKQ' A
#
# COMPACT_ATOMS: atom_id res chain seq x y z
N MET A 1 -13.28 -29.83 -19.85
CA MET A 1 -12.76 -29.85 -18.47
C MET A 1 -13.61 -30.82 -17.68
N ALA A 2 -13.11 -32.04 -17.49
CA ALA A 2 -13.80 -33.11 -16.78
C ALA A 2 -13.46 -33.03 -15.28
N GLY A 3 -14.49 -33.21 -14.44
CA GLY A 3 -14.34 -33.56 -13.02
C GLY A 3 -14.57 -32.42 -12.04
N ASP A 4 -15.82 -32.24 -11.61
CA ASP A 4 -16.07 -32.01 -10.19
C ASP A 4 -17.37 -32.71 -9.79
N HIS A 5 -17.23 -33.93 -9.30
CA HIS A 5 -18.33 -34.72 -8.75
C HIS A 5 -18.64 -34.25 -7.34
N GLY A 6 -19.20 -33.04 -7.17
CA GLY A 6 -19.84 -32.57 -5.93
C GLY A 6 -19.05 -32.81 -4.63
N VAL A 7 -17.72 -32.83 -4.71
CA VAL A 7 -16.87 -33.22 -3.57
C VAL A 7 -16.86 -32.11 -2.52
N LEU A 8 -17.10 -30.88 -2.98
CA LEU A 8 -17.19 -29.69 -2.15
C LEU A 8 -18.66 -29.36 -1.89
N LYS A 9 -19.00 -29.18 -0.60
CA LYS A 9 -20.32 -28.64 -0.24
C LYS A 9 -20.35 -27.16 -0.60
N HIS A 10 -21.09 -26.84 -1.66
CA HIS A 10 -21.32 -25.47 -2.10
C HIS A 10 -22.25 -24.76 -1.12
N ASP A 11 -21.69 -23.91 -0.27
CA ASP A 11 -22.46 -23.01 0.56
C ASP A 11 -22.78 -21.74 -0.24
N PRO A 12 -24.07 -21.45 -0.52
CA PRO A 12 -24.45 -20.26 -1.27
C PRO A 12 -24.02 -18.96 -0.59
N ALA A 13 -23.80 -18.93 0.73
CA ALA A 13 -23.30 -17.74 1.42
C ALA A 13 -21.84 -17.45 1.05
N ILE A 14 -21.00 -18.48 0.99
CA ILE A 14 -19.59 -18.37 0.63
C ILE A 14 -19.45 -17.94 -0.83
N GLU A 15 -20.23 -18.54 -1.73
CA GLU A 15 -20.23 -18.17 -3.15
C GLU A 15 -20.66 -16.73 -3.39
N ARG A 16 -21.70 -16.25 -2.69
CA ARG A 16 -22.15 -14.86 -2.77
C ARG A 16 -21.11 -13.88 -2.24
N TRP A 17 -20.46 -14.21 -1.12
CA TRP A 17 -19.38 -13.37 -0.59
C TRP A 17 -18.18 -13.32 -1.54
N ASN A 18 -17.81 -14.45 -2.13
CA ASN A 18 -16.75 -14.50 -3.13
C ASN A 18 -17.12 -13.63 -4.34
N LYS A 19 -18.31 -13.83 -4.89
CA LYS A 19 -18.83 -13.02 -6.01
C LYS A 19 -18.88 -11.54 -5.67
N MET A 20 -19.31 -11.17 -4.46
CA MET A 20 -19.31 -9.77 -4.02
C MET A 20 -17.92 -9.16 -4.10
N ARG A 21 -16.87 -9.86 -3.62
CA ARG A 21 -15.48 -9.37 -3.63
C ARG A 21 -14.91 -9.26 -5.05
N GLU A 22 -15.12 -10.29 -5.87
CA GLU A 22 -14.65 -10.30 -7.26
C GLU A 22 -15.34 -9.21 -8.10
N ASP A 23 -16.63 -8.96 -7.86
CA ASP A 23 -17.42 -7.96 -8.59
C ASP A 23 -17.38 -6.55 -7.95
N VAL A 24 -16.54 -6.29 -6.94
CA VAL A 24 -16.48 -4.97 -6.25
C VAL A 24 -16.24 -3.83 -7.25
N TYR A 25 -15.35 -4.02 -8.22
CA TYR A 25 -14.99 -2.97 -9.18
C TYR A 25 -16.17 -2.54 -10.05
N LYS A 26 -17.13 -3.43 -10.33
CA LYS A 26 -18.31 -3.13 -11.15
C LYS A 26 -19.26 -2.16 -10.44
N ASN A 27 -19.33 -2.25 -9.11
CA ASN A 27 -20.23 -1.46 -8.28
C ASN A 27 -19.51 -0.31 -7.56
N PHE A 28 -18.21 -0.14 -7.80
CA PHE A 28 -17.40 0.87 -7.13
C PHE A 28 -17.85 2.29 -7.50
N ARG A 29 -17.84 3.19 -6.51
CA ARG A 29 -18.16 4.60 -6.69
C ARG A 29 -17.16 5.48 -5.94
N TRP A 30 -16.77 6.57 -6.58
CA TRP A 30 -16.00 7.62 -5.93
C TRP A 30 -16.90 8.38 -4.96
N THR A 31 -16.60 8.24 -3.67
CA THR A 31 -17.21 8.95 -2.56
C THR A 31 -16.13 9.75 -1.85
N LYS A 32 -16.49 10.73 -1.04
CA LYS A 32 -15.50 11.50 -0.26
C LYS A 32 -14.56 10.59 0.55
N ALA A 33 -15.08 9.49 1.10
CA ALA A 33 -14.28 8.53 1.85
C ALA A 33 -13.32 7.74 0.96
N THR A 34 -13.81 7.12 -0.13
CA THR A 34 -12.98 6.30 -1.02
C THR A 34 -11.94 7.14 -1.77
N THR A 35 -12.30 8.34 -2.21
CA THR A 35 -11.36 9.29 -2.84
C THR A 35 -10.27 9.71 -1.87
N ARG A 36 -10.60 10.04 -0.62
CA ARG A 36 -9.59 10.42 0.39
C ARG A 36 -8.61 9.29 0.62
N THR A 37 -9.10 8.06 0.80
CA THR A 37 -8.25 6.89 1.01
C THR A 37 -7.33 6.67 -0.19
N ALA A 38 -7.86 6.71 -1.42
CA ALA A 38 -7.06 6.52 -2.63
C ALA A 38 -5.97 7.59 -2.80
N VAL A 39 -6.31 8.87 -2.59
CA VAL A 39 -5.33 9.97 -2.72
C VAL A 39 -4.24 9.86 -1.65
N LEU A 40 -4.61 9.57 -0.41
CA LEU A 40 -3.63 9.42 0.66
C LEU A 40 -2.69 8.23 0.40
N SER A 41 -3.24 7.07 0.06
CA SER A 41 -2.44 5.85 -0.09
C SER A 41 -1.61 5.81 -1.35
N MET A 42 -2.15 6.25 -2.49
CA MET A 42 -1.48 6.11 -3.79
C MET A 42 -0.64 7.33 -4.18
N ILE A 43 -0.94 8.51 -3.63
CA ILE A 43 -0.26 9.76 -4.02
C ILE A 43 0.55 10.30 -2.85
N VAL A 44 -0.13 10.61 -1.74
CA VAL A 44 0.51 11.35 -0.63
C VAL A 44 1.61 10.54 0.02
N ILE A 45 1.33 9.28 0.39
CA ILE A 45 2.33 8.43 1.06
C ILE A 45 3.57 8.22 0.17
N PRO A 46 3.46 7.75 -1.09
CA PRO A 46 4.64 7.55 -1.94
C PRO A 46 5.40 8.84 -2.22
N ALA A 47 4.70 9.95 -2.50
CA ALA A 47 5.34 11.23 -2.76
C ALA A 47 6.11 11.75 -1.53
N LEU A 48 5.52 11.63 -0.33
CA LEU A 48 6.19 12.03 0.91
C LEU A 48 7.42 11.15 1.17
N THR A 49 7.32 9.83 0.95
CA THR A 49 8.45 8.91 1.11
C THR A 49 9.60 9.29 0.19
N VAL A 50 9.33 9.51 -1.10
CA VAL A 50 10.37 9.93 -2.07
C VAL A 50 10.94 11.29 -1.69
N TYR A 51 10.09 12.25 -1.32
CA TYR A 51 10.54 13.58 -0.92
C TYR A 51 11.47 13.55 0.28
N ILE A 52 11.14 12.77 1.32
CA ILE A 52 11.98 12.61 2.51
C ILE A 52 13.27 11.89 2.15
N ALA A 53 13.18 10.79 1.40
CA ALA A 53 14.37 10.03 0.98
C ALA A 53 15.33 10.93 0.19
N ALA A 54 14.86 11.60 -0.86
CA ALA A 54 15.67 12.49 -1.68
C ALA A 54 16.25 13.66 -0.87
N ASN A 55 15.53 14.16 0.13
CA ASN A 55 16.04 15.23 0.99
C ASN A 55 17.10 14.76 1.98
N GLN A 56 17.07 13.50 2.43
CA GLN A 56 17.92 13.03 3.53
C GLN A 56 19.08 12.14 3.08
N ASP A 57 19.04 11.59 1.86
CA ASP A 57 19.97 10.59 1.34
C ASP A 57 21.46 10.96 1.52
N THR A 58 21.83 12.23 1.27
CA THR A 58 23.23 12.69 1.34
C THR A 58 23.54 13.56 2.56
N LYS A 59 22.53 13.87 3.39
CA LYS A 59 22.68 14.81 4.49
C LYS A 59 23.38 14.22 5.71
N TRP A 60 23.43 12.90 5.85
CA TRP A 60 23.94 12.26 7.06
C TRP A 60 25.08 11.30 6.75
N SER A 61 26.21 11.50 7.43
CA SER A 61 27.36 10.60 7.35
C SER A 61 27.78 10.16 8.74
N TRP A 62 27.66 8.85 8.98
CA TRP A 62 27.91 8.22 10.28
C TRP A 62 29.26 7.49 10.31
N ALA A 63 29.90 7.32 9.16
CA ALA A 63 31.16 6.59 9.03
C ALA A 63 32.27 7.29 9.82
N GLY A 64 32.82 6.59 10.82
CA GLY A 64 33.97 7.05 11.60
C GLY A 64 33.71 8.21 12.59
N LYS A 65 32.45 8.59 12.82
CA LYS A 65 32.10 9.73 13.71
C LYS A 65 32.30 9.40 15.19
N ARG A 66 32.85 10.35 15.96
CA ARG A 66 33.05 10.24 17.41
C ARG A 66 31.94 10.93 18.23
N LYS A 67 31.89 10.64 19.53
CA LYS A 67 30.94 11.26 20.46
C LYS A 67 31.08 12.80 20.44
N GLY A 68 29.98 13.49 20.16
CA GLY A 68 29.93 14.95 20.09
C GLY A 68 30.24 15.54 18.71
N GLU A 69 30.64 14.74 17.73
CA GLU A 69 30.83 15.21 16.36
C GLU A 69 29.49 15.26 15.60
N SER A 70 29.32 16.29 14.77
CA SER A 70 28.10 16.44 13.95
C SER A 70 28.02 15.35 12.88
N LEU A 71 26.84 14.76 12.74
CA LEU A 71 26.49 13.75 11.74
C LEU A 71 26.07 14.37 10.40
N ALA A 72 25.77 15.66 10.38
CA ALA A 72 25.43 16.35 9.14
C ALA A 72 26.67 16.41 8.23
N THR A 73 26.51 15.97 7.00
CA THR A 73 27.50 16.15 5.93
C THR A 73 27.62 17.65 5.67
N LYS A 74 28.82 18.22 5.81
CA LYS A 74 29.06 19.60 5.36
C LYS A 74 28.93 19.60 3.83
N GLN A 75 27.92 20.29 3.32
CA GLN A 75 27.79 20.58 1.88
C GLN A 75 28.90 21.53 1.43
#